data_AF-A0A3A8Z9G6-F1
#
_entry.id   AF-A0A3A8Z9G6-F1
#
_cell.length_a   1.000
_cell.length_b   1.000
_cell.length_c   1.000
_cell.angle_alpha   90.00
_cell.angle_beta   90.00
_cell.angle_gamma   90.00
#
_symmetry.space_group_name_H-M   'P 1'
#
loop_
_entity.id
_entity.type
_entity.pdbx_description
1 polymer ?
#
loop_
_entity_poly.entity_id
_entity_poly.type
_entity_poly.pdbx_seq_one_letter_code
_entity_poly.pdbx_strand_id
1 'polypeptide(L)'
;MGPVLNLLIFPRQRLKRVQPEVDALSDAVMRLFDMDMSGTLWTEQREGTFARLTGGASPEMLARIPSAKAECTALLVFRREEGGWGYRLCWKGTVEDAFESWTESAATPEQHAARMVRRFPKLDREALLACLVQETPGEDVLERFLAAAVPWACGLAASKQLVSVSAASGPDRSSPQENAPDRSEGQRPPEQEPGLEVCLPFLTGVRALRRPPVFPLSLFQKRAAEEISHQGWTVQELEEVLDRFYSGRLAWLELDFSLQGEGTFIRRLRKTVYQPVRATLELIREKKRCMCLFLDDQDSCLYRLIADRTPYMEEESDQLEQTVFLGQTVDRYTVFQEPQPAAIPREVSFLLSRLDCRDSALSPTLRMGVWSGEGTITNTAADRQRHQEVREIWRLK
;
A
#
# COMPACT_ATOMS: atom_id res chain seq x y z
N MET A 1 -10.93 -23.45 27.51
CA MET A 1 -11.02 -22.58 26.32
C MET A 1 -10.83 -21.17 26.80
N GLY A 2 -9.69 -20.55 26.46
CA GLY A 2 -9.45 -19.14 26.76
C GLY A 2 -10.07 -18.26 25.67
N PRO A 3 -10.37 -16.98 25.94
CA PRO A 3 -10.85 -16.06 24.91
C PRO A 3 -9.77 -15.83 23.84
N VAL A 4 -10.20 -15.57 22.60
CA VAL A 4 -9.32 -15.01 21.56
C VAL A 4 -8.66 -13.76 22.13
N LEU A 5 -7.34 -13.69 22.01
CA LEU A 5 -6.56 -12.54 22.43
C LEU A 5 -5.82 -12.01 21.22
N ASN A 6 -6.16 -10.80 20.79
CA ASN A 6 -5.49 -10.08 19.70
C ASN A 6 -4.88 -8.79 20.29
N LEU A 7 -3.55 -8.70 20.34
CA LEU A 7 -2.80 -7.59 20.94
C LEU A 7 -2.00 -6.84 19.87
N LEU A 8 -2.36 -5.59 19.59
CA LEU A 8 -1.71 -4.77 18.57
C LEU A 8 -0.79 -3.73 19.22
N ILE A 9 0.49 -3.77 18.88
CA ILE A 9 1.55 -3.04 19.57
C ILE A 9 2.31 -2.15 18.59
N PHE A 10 2.39 -0.86 18.90
CA PHE A 10 3.07 0.15 18.11
C PHE A 10 4.26 0.73 18.89
N PRO A 11 5.47 0.14 18.76
CA PRO A 11 6.64 0.63 19.49
C PRO A 11 6.98 2.07 19.10
N ARG A 12 7.33 2.87 20.10
CA ARG A 12 7.73 4.28 19.99
C ARG A 12 6.66 5.22 19.40
N GLN A 13 5.43 4.75 19.22
CA GLN A 13 4.32 5.60 18.77
C GLN A 13 3.50 6.12 19.96
N ARG A 14 2.82 7.24 19.72
CA ARG A 14 1.85 7.85 20.63
C ARG A 14 0.44 7.55 20.16
N LEU A 15 -0.48 7.39 21.10
CA LEU A 15 -1.87 7.03 20.84
C LEU A 15 -2.52 8.02 19.89
N LYS A 16 -2.31 9.33 20.13
CA LYS A 16 -2.80 10.43 19.27
C LYS A 16 -2.31 10.41 17.82
N ARG A 17 -1.30 9.59 17.47
CA ARG A 17 -0.83 9.38 16.09
C ARG A 17 -1.46 8.14 15.47
N VAL A 18 -1.60 7.07 16.26
CA VAL A 18 -1.99 5.76 15.73
C VAL A 18 -3.49 5.55 15.76
N GLN A 19 -4.16 5.94 16.85
CA GLN A 19 -5.59 5.73 17.01
C GLN A 19 -6.40 6.39 15.89
N PRO A 20 -6.19 7.66 15.47
CA PRO A 20 -6.97 8.25 14.39
C PRO A 20 -6.83 7.50 13.05
N GLU A 21 -5.66 6.93 12.78
CA GLU A 21 -5.36 6.19 11.54
C GLU A 21 -6.00 4.79 11.51
N VAL A 22 -6.29 4.24 12.69
CA VAL A 22 -6.97 2.95 12.88
C VAL A 22 -8.49 3.14 12.98
N ASP A 23 -8.94 4.18 13.67
CA ASP A 23 -10.35 4.54 13.80
C ASP A 23 -10.91 5.10 12.47
N ALA A 24 -10.06 5.62 11.57
CA ALA A 24 -10.41 6.04 10.21
C ALA A 24 -10.41 4.90 9.16
N LEU A 25 -10.29 3.63 9.58
CA LEU A 25 -10.51 2.50 8.67
C LEU A 25 -11.98 2.44 8.28
N SER A 26 -12.26 2.32 6.97
CA SER A 26 -13.64 2.30 6.49
C SER A 26 -14.32 0.97 6.78
N ASP A 27 -15.64 0.99 7.00
CA ASP A 27 -16.50 -0.19 7.13
C ASP A 27 -16.27 -1.22 6.02
N ALA A 28 -15.97 -0.77 4.79
CA ALA A 28 -15.67 -1.63 3.66
C ALA A 28 -14.37 -2.44 3.87
N VAL A 29 -13.32 -1.81 4.41
CA VAL A 29 -12.06 -2.47 4.76
C VAL A 29 -12.26 -3.42 5.94
N MET A 30 -12.98 -2.99 6.98
CA MET A 30 -13.26 -3.82 8.15
C MET A 30 -14.05 -5.10 7.79
N ARG A 31 -15.11 -4.98 6.99
CA ARG A 31 -15.91 -6.13 6.52
C ARG A 31 -15.15 -7.05 5.58
N LEU A 32 -14.29 -6.51 4.71
CA LEU A 32 -13.60 -7.30 3.68
C LEU A 32 -12.51 -8.22 4.25
N PHE A 33 -11.91 -7.84 5.37
CA PHE A 33 -10.87 -8.63 6.04
C PHE A 33 -11.33 -9.26 7.37
N ASP A 34 -12.64 -9.23 7.62
CA ASP A 34 -13.28 -9.67 8.87
C ASP A 34 -12.54 -9.14 10.11
N MET A 35 -12.27 -7.83 10.11
CA MET A 35 -11.60 -7.08 11.17
C MET A 35 -12.65 -6.34 12.01
N ASP A 36 -12.84 -6.76 13.26
CA ASP A 36 -13.59 -5.96 14.24
C ASP A 36 -12.64 -5.09 15.07
N MET A 37 -12.56 -3.81 14.69
CA MET A 37 -11.84 -2.77 15.43
C MET A 37 -12.76 -1.99 16.39
N SER A 38 -14.09 -2.25 16.39
CA SER A 38 -15.07 -1.43 17.13
C SER A 38 -14.93 -1.53 18.66
N GLY A 39 -14.46 -2.69 19.14
CA GLY A 39 -14.15 -2.94 20.55
C GLY A 39 -12.69 -2.67 20.95
N THR A 40 -11.89 -1.99 20.12
CA THR A 40 -10.46 -1.76 20.42
C THR A 40 -10.28 -0.95 21.70
N LEU A 41 -9.62 -1.54 22.70
CA LEU A 41 -9.28 -0.87 23.95
C LEU A 41 -7.82 -0.43 23.91
N TRP A 42 -7.59 0.87 24.08
CA TRP A 42 -6.27 1.49 23.90
C TRP A 42 -5.59 1.81 25.23
N THR A 43 -4.25 1.86 25.20
CA THR A 43 -3.42 2.41 26.28
C THR A 43 -2.08 2.92 25.72
N GLU A 44 -1.53 3.98 26.32
CA GLU A 44 -0.23 4.55 25.97
C GLU A 44 0.75 4.38 27.14
N GLN A 45 1.98 3.98 26.81
CA GLN A 45 3.11 4.00 27.73
C GLN A 45 4.24 4.87 27.15
N ARG A 46 5.29 5.12 27.93
CA ARG A 46 6.45 5.90 27.45
C ARG A 46 7.12 5.25 26.24
N GLU A 47 7.11 3.92 26.18
CA GLU A 47 7.79 3.07 25.20
C GLU A 47 7.00 2.87 23.90
N GLY A 48 5.67 3.08 23.90
CA GLY A 48 4.81 2.85 22.74
C GLY A 48 3.32 2.86 23.06
N THR A 49 2.51 2.54 22.05
CA THR A 49 1.05 2.41 22.16
C THR A 49 0.66 0.93 22.06
N PHE A 50 -0.37 0.54 22.81
CA PHE A 50 -0.91 -0.82 22.86
C PHE A 50 -2.42 -0.78 22.68
N ALA A 51 -2.95 -1.72 21.91
CA ALA A 51 -4.37 -1.95 21.68
C ALA A 51 -4.70 -3.42 21.98
N ARG A 52 -5.80 -3.66 22.70
CA ARG A 52 -6.42 -4.98 22.79
C ARG A 52 -7.67 -5.00 21.93
N LEU A 53 -7.74 -5.97 21.03
CA LEU A 53 -8.87 -6.21 20.15
C LEU A 53 -9.76 -7.30 20.76
N THR A 54 -11.07 -7.14 20.61
CA THR A 54 -12.09 -8.08 21.11
C THR A 54 -12.49 -9.15 20.09
N GLY A 55 -12.05 -9.03 18.84
CA GLY A 55 -12.35 -9.95 17.75
C GLY A 55 -11.37 -9.80 16.58
N GLY A 56 -11.81 -10.21 15.40
CA GLY A 56 -11.08 -10.16 14.14
C GLY A 56 -10.46 -11.50 13.73
N ALA A 57 -10.80 -11.99 12.54
CA ALA A 57 -10.44 -13.34 12.07
C ALA A 57 -9.14 -13.41 11.25
N SER A 58 -8.58 -12.27 10.79
CA SER A 58 -7.35 -12.22 9.98
C SER A 58 -6.17 -11.57 10.71
N PRO A 59 -5.31 -12.34 11.41
CA PRO A 59 -4.13 -11.83 12.11
C PRO A 59 -3.13 -11.09 11.22
N GLU A 60 -3.05 -11.41 9.92
CA GLU A 60 -2.19 -10.64 9.02
C GLU A 60 -2.71 -9.22 8.85
N MET A 61 -3.99 -9.06 8.48
CA MET A 61 -4.55 -7.76 8.12
C MET A 61 -4.71 -6.84 9.34
N LEU A 62 -5.01 -7.42 10.52
CA LEU A 62 -5.01 -6.72 11.81
C LEU A 62 -3.66 -6.08 12.17
N ALA A 63 -2.52 -6.59 11.69
CA ALA A 63 -1.22 -5.95 11.82
C ALA A 63 -0.89 -5.04 10.62
N ARG A 64 -1.14 -5.57 9.42
CA ARG A 64 -0.69 -5.01 8.15
C ARG A 64 -1.34 -3.67 7.84
N ILE A 65 -2.67 -3.58 7.90
CA ILE A 65 -3.40 -2.35 7.54
C ILE A 65 -3.11 -1.21 8.54
N PRO A 66 -3.18 -1.43 9.88
CA PRO A 66 -2.80 -0.39 10.84
C PRO A 66 -1.34 0.07 10.71
N SER A 67 -0.39 -0.84 10.44
CA SER A 67 1.02 -0.46 10.21
C SER A 67 1.21 0.41 8.98
N ALA A 68 0.42 0.17 7.92
CA ALA A 68 0.42 0.96 6.70
C ALA A 68 -0.13 2.37 6.94
N LYS A 69 -1.34 2.46 7.53
CA LYS A 69 -2.02 3.73 7.80
C LYS A 69 -1.23 4.63 8.74
N ALA A 70 -0.75 4.11 9.86
CA ALA A 70 0.06 4.88 10.82
C ALA A 70 1.53 5.08 10.39
N GLU A 71 1.93 4.58 9.21
CA GLU A 71 3.28 4.62 8.66
C GLU A 71 4.37 4.18 9.66
N CYS A 72 4.17 3.06 10.35
CA CYS A 72 5.06 2.66 11.44
C CYS A 72 5.17 1.14 11.60
N THR A 73 5.87 0.71 12.65
CA THR A 73 5.93 -0.69 13.04
C THR A 73 4.65 -1.04 13.79
N ALA A 74 4.00 -2.13 13.41
CA ALA A 74 3.02 -2.81 14.24
C ALA A 74 3.49 -4.24 14.51
N LEU A 75 3.32 -4.71 15.74
CA LEU A 75 3.41 -6.12 16.11
C LEU A 75 2.03 -6.54 16.59
N LEU A 76 1.35 -7.41 15.85
CA LEU A 76 0.21 -8.14 16.38
C LEU A 76 0.74 -9.40 17.06
N VAL A 77 0.28 -9.68 18.26
CA VAL A 77 0.48 -10.97 18.95
C VAL A 77 -0.90 -11.55 19.23
N PHE A 78 -1.12 -12.83 18.90
CA PHE A 78 -2.44 -13.43 18.92
C PHE A 78 -2.47 -14.86 19.49
N ARG A 79 -3.63 -15.25 20.04
CA ARG A 79 -3.94 -16.60 20.56
C ARG A 79 -5.24 -17.10 19.94
N ARG A 80 -5.24 -18.32 19.37
CA ARG A 80 -6.43 -18.96 18.77
C ARG A 80 -7.25 -19.73 19.83
N GLU A 81 -8.54 -19.92 19.57
CA GLU A 81 -9.45 -20.68 20.45
C GLU A 81 -9.06 -22.16 20.57
N GLU A 82 -8.61 -22.75 19.46
CA GLU A 82 -8.17 -24.14 19.34
C GLU A 82 -6.81 -24.41 20.04
N GLY A 83 -6.13 -23.36 20.48
CA GLY A 83 -4.82 -23.42 21.12
C GLY A 83 -3.69 -22.79 20.31
N GLY A 84 -2.51 -22.68 20.94
CA GLY A 84 -1.32 -22.07 20.35
C GLY A 84 -1.34 -20.53 20.32
N TRP A 85 -0.18 -19.94 20.03
CA TRP A 85 -0.01 -18.50 19.87
C TRP A 85 0.84 -18.16 18.62
N GLY A 86 0.74 -16.92 18.14
CA GLY A 86 1.54 -16.44 17.02
C GLY A 86 1.76 -14.93 17.07
N TYR A 87 2.56 -14.42 16.12
CA TYR A 87 2.70 -13.00 15.88
C TYR A 87 2.82 -12.65 14.39
N ARG A 88 2.57 -11.37 14.08
CA ARG A 88 2.84 -10.72 12.81
C ARG A 88 3.57 -9.40 13.07
N LEU A 89 4.79 -9.30 12.57
CA LEU A 89 5.59 -8.09 12.60
C LEU A 89 5.45 -7.39 11.25
N CYS A 90 4.84 -6.21 11.24
CA CYS A 90 4.65 -5.40 10.04
C CYS A 90 5.36 -4.04 10.16
N TRP A 91 5.90 -3.57 9.05
CA TRP A 91 6.44 -2.21 8.90
C TRP A 91 5.79 -1.56 7.68
N LYS A 92 5.06 -0.45 7.88
CA LYS A 92 4.44 0.32 6.79
C LYS A 92 3.60 -0.52 5.81
N GLY A 93 2.92 -1.57 6.28
CA GLY A 93 2.09 -2.45 5.43
C GLY A 93 2.82 -3.64 4.80
N THR A 94 4.13 -3.78 5.02
CA THR A 94 4.91 -4.98 4.64
C THR A 94 5.03 -5.90 5.84
N VAL A 95 4.74 -7.19 5.66
CA VAL A 95 5.02 -8.24 6.66
C VAL A 95 6.53 -8.49 6.66
N GLU A 96 7.23 -8.13 7.74
CA GLU A 96 8.66 -8.40 7.89
C GLU A 96 8.92 -9.77 8.51
N ASP A 97 7.99 -10.25 9.33
CA ASP A 97 8.10 -11.53 10.00
C ASP A 97 6.73 -12.09 10.43
N ALA A 98 6.59 -13.40 10.39
CA ALA A 98 5.39 -14.12 10.80
C ALA A 98 5.80 -15.41 11.50
N PHE A 99 5.19 -15.69 12.66
CA PHE A 99 5.42 -16.89 13.45
C PHE A 99 4.09 -17.42 13.97
N GLU A 100 3.91 -18.73 13.95
CA GLU A 100 2.77 -19.43 14.56
C GLU A 100 3.29 -20.71 15.23
N SER A 101 2.91 -20.96 16.48
CA SER A 101 3.44 -22.08 17.28
C SER A 101 2.92 -23.47 16.87
N TRP A 102 2.21 -23.57 15.74
CA TRP A 102 1.55 -24.78 15.23
C TRP A 102 1.84 -25.05 13.75
N THR A 103 2.61 -24.19 13.07
CA THR A 103 3.07 -24.38 11.69
C THR A 103 4.58 -24.50 11.66
N GLU A 104 5.13 -25.37 10.81
CA GLU A 104 6.56 -25.33 10.50
C GLU A 104 6.90 -23.98 9.83
N SER A 105 7.79 -23.21 10.45
CA SER A 105 8.27 -21.95 9.87
C SER A 105 9.44 -22.21 8.93
N ALA A 106 9.41 -21.57 7.76
CA ALA A 106 10.55 -21.53 6.83
C ALA A 106 11.75 -20.73 7.38
N ALA A 107 11.56 -19.96 8.47
CA ALA A 107 12.61 -19.20 9.13
C ALA A 107 12.97 -19.81 10.50
N THR A 108 14.25 -19.78 10.85
CA THR A 108 14.70 -20.32 12.15
C THR A 108 14.35 -19.38 13.30
N PRO A 109 14.22 -19.89 14.55
CA PRO A 109 14.04 -19.06 15.75
C PRO A 109 15.06 -17.91 15.87
N GLU A 110 16.30 -18.10 15.44
CA GLU A 110 17.36 -17.09 15.41
C GLU A 110 17.10 -15.96 14.42
N GLN A 111 16.49 -16.28 13.28
CA GLN A 111 16.08 -15.30 12.27
C GLN A 111 14.87 -14.49 12.76
N HIS A 112 13.87 -15.15 13.34
CA HIS A 112 12.72 -14.52 14.00
C HIS A 112 13.17 -13.52 15.10
N ALA A 113 13.97 -13.99 16.06
CA ALA A 113 14.49 -13.13 17.12
C ALA A 113 15.35 -11.97 16.58
N ALA A 114 16.15 -12.19 15.53
CA ALA A 114 16.93 -11.13 14.90
C ALA A 114 16.06 -10.09 14.18
N ARG A 115 14.96 -10.49 13.53
CA ARG A 115 13.99 -9.58 12.90
C ARG A 115 13.29 -8.71 13.95
N MET A 116 12.84 -9.30 15.06
CA MET A 116 12.25 -8.55 16.17
C MET A 116 13.22 -7.52 16.78
N VAL A 117 14.46 -7.90 17.09
CA VAL A 117 15.46 -6.99 17.70
C VAL A 117 15.76 -5.77 16.83
N ARG A 118 15.72 -5.89 15.49
CA ARG A 118 15.88 -4.74 14.57
C ARG A 118 14.83 -3.65 14.78
N ARG A 119 13.59 -4.03 15.10
CA ARG A 119 12.46 -3.11 15.31
C ARG A 119 12.28 -2.70 16.77
N PHE A 120 12.74 -3.53 17.70
CA PHE A 120 12.63 -3.34 19.14
C PHE A 120 14.04 -3.34 19.79
N PRO A 121 14.77 -2.20 19.80
CA PRO A 121 16.19 -2.16 20.19
C PRO A 121 16.44 -2.16 21.72
N LYS A 122 15.50 -2.65 22.52
CA LYS A 122 15.65 -2.92 23.96
C LYS A 122 15.18 -4.35 24.33
N LEU A 123 15.03 -5.19 23.32
CA LEU A 123 14.39 -6.50 23.42
C LEU A 123 15.46 -7.56 23.70
N ASP A 124 15.23 -8.37 24.74
CA ASP A 124 16.08 -9.50 25.09
C ASP A 124 15.97 -10.62 24.04
N ARG A 125 17.05 -10.81 23.28
CA ARG A 125 17.14 -11.82 22.22
C ARG A 125 17.15 -13.24 22.77
N GLU A 126 17.79 -13.48 23.91
CA GLU A 126 17.92 -14.82 24.50
C GLU A 126 16.59 -15.26 25.12
N ALA A 127 15.89 -14.35 25.79
CA ALA A 127 14.54 -14.59 26.27
C ALA A 127 13.52 -14.84 25.13
N LEU A 128 13.62 -14.13 24.00
CA LEU A 128 12.82 -14.46 22.81
C LEU A 128 13.10 -15.85 22.27
N LEU A 129 14.39 -16.19 22.08
CA LEU A 129 14.80 -17.50 21.56
C LEU A 129 14.22 -18.63 22.41
N ALA A 130 14.29 -18.50 23.74
CA ALA A 130 13.71 -19.48 24.66
C ALA A 130 12.18 -19.63 24.55
N CYS A 131 11.47 -18.65 23.98
CA CYS A 131 10.02 -18.73 23.70
C CYS A 131 9.72 -19.30 22.30
N LEU A 132 10.62 -19.13 21.33
CA LEU A 132 10.44 -19.54 19.93
C LEU A 132 10.86 -21.00 19.64
N VAL A 133 11.65 -21.62 20.51
CA VAL A 133 12.24 -22.97 20.33
C VAL A 133 11.39 -24.09 20.94
N GLN A 134 10.29 -23.80 21.66
CA GLN A 134 9.58 -24.82 22.46
C GLN A 134 8.70 -25.76 21.62
N GLU A 135 8.94 -27.08 21.74
CA GLU A 135 8.18 -28.14 21.04
C GLU A 135 6.72 -28.29 21.52
N THR A 136 6.37 -27.79 22.71
CA THR A 136 5.01 -27.83 23.25
C THR A 136 4.61 -26.46 23.83
N PRO A 137 3.51 -25.85 23.34
CA PRO A 137 3.08 -24.53 23.80
C PRO A 137 2.36 -24.62 25.16
N GLY A 138 3.09 -24.41 26.25
CA GLY A 138 2.49 -24.14 27.57
C GLY A 138 1.72 -22.82 27.61
N GLU A 139 0.73 -22.69 28.49
CA GLU A 139 -0.12 -21.48 28.55
C GLU A 139 0.69 -20.19 28.82
N ASP A 140 1.79 -20.29 29.57
CA ASP A 140 2.65 -19.18 29.96
C ASP A 140 3.66 -18.74 28.87
N VAL A 141 3.72 -19.41 27.70
CA VAL A 141 4.69 -19.05 26.64
C VAL A 141 4.41 -17.65 26.08
N LEU A 142 3.14 -17.32 25.86
CA LEU A 142 2.73 -16.02 25.34
C LEU A 142 3.04 -14.88 26.31
N GLU A 143 2.85 -15.10 27.62
CA GLU A 143 3.21 -14.11 28.64
C GLU A 143 4.72 -13.92 28.74
N ARG A 144 5.51 -15.01 28.68
CA ARG A 144 6.98 -14.92 28.61
C ARG A 144 7.47 -14.21 27.34
N PHE A 145 6.82 -14.47 26.19
CA PHE A 145 7.12 -13.75 24.95
C PHE A 145 6.81 -12.26 25.06
N LEU A 146 5.67 -11.88 25.63
CA LEU A 146 5.33 -10.48 25.88
C LEU A 146 6.27 -9.83 26.91
N ALA A 147 6.73 -10.57 27.93
CA ALA A 147 7.72 -10.09 28.90
C ALA A 147 9.07 -9.78 28.25
N ALA A 148 9.52 -10.63 27.30
CA ALA A 148 10.74 -10.40 26.53
C ALA A 148 10.55 -9.27 25.49
N ALA A 149 9.47 -9.35 24.70
CA ALA A 149 9.21 -8.47 23.55
C ALA A 149 8.85 -7.03 23.96
N VAL A 150 7.98 -6.90 24.94
CA VAL A 150 7.34 -5.66 25.38
C VAL A 150 7.10 -5.70 26.89
N PRO A 151 8.15 -5.72 27.74
CA PRO A 151 8.02 -5.80 29.20
C PRO A 151 7.11 -4.71 29.78
N TRP A 152 7.09 -3.52 29.17
CA TRP A 152 6.21 -2.40 29.52
C TRP A 152 4.72 -2.67 29.27
N ALA A 153 4.37 -3.63 28.41
CA ALA A 153 3.02 -4.08 28.12
C ALA A 153 2.63 -5.37 28.85
N CYS A 154 3.57 -6.03 29.55
CA CYS A 154 3.38 -7.39 30.05
C CYS A 154 2.39 -7.52 31.24
N GLY A 155 1.87 -6.41 31.77
CA GLY A 155 0.70 -6.40 32.66
C GLY A 155 -0.59 -5.92 32.00
N LEU A 156 -0.54 -5.36 30.79
CA LEU A 156 -1.65 -4.66 30.15
C LEU A 156 -2.63 -5.60 29.45
N ALA A 157 -2.18 -6.77 28.99
CA ALA A 157 -3.04 -7.79 28.38
C ALA A 157 -4.19 -8.25 29.32
N ALA A 158 -3.88 -8.42 30.61
CA ALA A 158 -4.83 -8.82 31.66
C ALA A 158 -5.44 -7.64 32.45
N SER A 159 -4.95 -6.40 32.27
CA SER A 159 -5.35 -5.25 33.10
C SER A 159 -6.72 -4.67 32.71
N LYS A 160 -7.50 -4.28 33.73
CA LYS A 160 -8.73 -3.49 33.58
C LYS A 160 -8.48 -1.99 33.34
N GLN A 161 -7.22 -1.56 33.21
CA GLN A 161 -6.84 -0.16 32.88
C GLN A 161 -6.95 0.18 31.39
N LEU A 162 -7.34 -0.78 30.55
CA LEU A 162 -7.65 -0.57 29.14
C LEU A 162 -8.97 0.21 29.02
N VAL A 163 -8.93 1.42 28.44
CA VAL A 163 -10.09 2.32 28.36
C VAL A 163 -10.69 2.26 26.95
N SER A 164 -12.02 2.10 26.88
CA SER A 164 -12.79 2.38 25.67
C SER A 164 -12.90 3.91 25.52
N VAL A 165 -12.01 4.51 24.72
CA VAL A 165 -12.05 5.94 24.43
C VAL A 165 -12.98 6.18 23.24
N SER A 166 -14.29 6.06 23.49
CA SER A 166 -15.30 6.53 22.54
C SER A 166 -15.30 8.06 22.48
N ALA A 167 -15.36 8.63 21.28
CA ALA A 167 -15.43 10.07 21.09
C ALA A 167 -16.78 10.61 21.59
N ALA A 168 -16.80 11.12 22.83
CA ALA A 168 -17.99 11.68 23.48
C ALA A 168 -17.78 13.14 23.90
N SER A 169 -18.84 13.94 23.75
CA SER A 169 -18.82 15.41 23.78
C SER A 169 -19.29 16.03 25.11
N GLY A 170 -18.43 16.87 25.71
CA GLY A 170 -18.74 17.93 26.69
C GLY A 170 -19.18 17.48 28.11
N PRO A 171 -19.49 18.43 29.03
CA PRO A 171 -19.03 19.84 29.17
C PRO A 171 -18.06 19.93 30.40
N ASP A 172 -17.78 21.02 31.14
CA ASP A 172 -18.14 22.45 31.15
C ASP A 172 -17.01 23.27 31.85
N ARG A 173 -17.09 24.62 31.84
CA ARG A 173 -16.49 25.60 32.79
C ARG A 173 -14.99 25.52 33.15
N SER A 174 -14.18 26.26 32.40
CA SER A 174 -13.45 27.44 32.94
C SER A 174 -12.78 28.24 31.82
N SER A 175 -13.48 29.24 31.31
CA SER A 175 -12.91 30.31 30.48
C SER A 175 -12.96 31.63 31.27
N PRO A 176 -12.12 32.61 30.92
CA PRO A 176 -12.72 33.73 30.19
C PRO A 176 -11.90 34.23 28.99
N GLN A 177 -12.62 34.49 27.90
CA GLN A 177 -12.30 35.47 26.84
C GLN A 177 -11.04 35.18 25.98
N GLU A 178 -11.01 35.44 24.67
CA GLU A 178 -11.75 36.47 23.93
C GLU A 178 -12.03 36.04 22.47
N ASN A 179 -13.13 36.54 21.89
CA ASN A 179 -13.44 36.64 20.45
C ASN A 179 -13.43 35.36 19.59
N ALA A 180 -14.58 34.70 19.54
CA ALA A 180 -15.03 33.95 18.36
C ALA A 180 -16.13 34.76 17.63
N PRO A 181 -16.09 34.90 16.29
CA PRO A 181 -17.31 34.96 15.48
C PRO A 181 -17.88 33.55 15.28
N ASP A 182 -19.18 33.47 14.98
CA ASP A 182 -20.00 32.27 15.17
C ASP A 182 -19.59 31.01 14.40
N ARG A 183 -19.68 29.87 15.09
CA ARG A 183 -19.69 28.53 14.49
C ARG A 183 -21.10 28.14 14.07
N SER A 184 -21.55 28.69 12.96
CA SER A 184 -22.77 28.22 12.28
C SER A 184 -22.61 28.21 10.76
N GLU A 185 -21.46 27.74 10.27
CA GLU A 185 -21.25 27.38 8.86
C GLU A 185 -20.13 26.34 8.75
N GLY A 186 -20.25 25.42 7.79
CA GLY A 186 -19.17 24.50 7.42
C GLY A 186 -19.02 23.22 8.26
N GLN A 187 -19.95 22.27 8.12
CA GLN A 187 -19.46 20.96 7.71
C GLN A 187 -18.69 21.20 6.41
N ARG A 188 -17.35 21.03 6.39
CA ARG A 188 -16.66 20.99 5.11
C ARG A 188 -17.30 19.86 4.31
N PRO A 189 -17.70 20.10 3.04
CA PRO A 189 -17.96 19.00 2.13
C PRO A 189 -16.78 18.02 2.17
N PRO A 190 -16.97 16.73 1.84
CA PRO A 190 -15.83 15.90 1.48
C PRO A 190 -14.99 16.68 0.47
N GLU A 191 -13.67 16.75 0.68
CA GLU A 191 -12.79 17.47 -0.24
C GLU A 191 -13.08 16.97 -1.66
N GLN A 192 -13.46 17.91 -2.53
CA GLN A 192 -13.89 17.61 -3.88
C GLN A 192 -12.79 16.75 -4.51
N GLU A 193 -13.16 15.56 -5.00
CA GLU A 193 -12.15 14.66 -5.56
C GLU A 193 -11.39 15.44 -6.63
N PRO A 194 -10.04 15.47 -6.55
CA PRO A 194 -9.27 16.24 -7.52
C PRO A 194 -9.63 15.78 -8.93
N GLY A 195 -9.69 16.72 -9.87
CA GLY A 195 -9.93 16.42 -11.26
C GLY A 195 -8.63 16.13 -12.01
N LEU A 196 -8.76 15.85 -13.31
CA LEU A 196 -7.63 15.52 -14.17
C LEU A 196 -6.65 16.70 -14.36
N GLU A 197 -7.04 17.92 -14.00
CA GLU A 197 -6.18 19.10 -14.01
C GLU A 197 -4.91 18.94 -13.17
N VAL A 198 -4.90 18.05 -12.17
CA VAL A 198 -3.73 17.77 -11.33
C VAL A 198 -2.55 17.19 -12.12
N CYS A 199 -2.78 16.40 -13.17
CA CYS A 199 -1.66 15.82 -13.94
C CYS A 199 -1.05 16.79 -14.98
N LEU A 200 -1.80 17.80 -15.43
CA LEU A 200 -1.39 18.67 -16.55
C LEU A 200 -0.09 19.45 -16.28
N PRO A 201 0.18 20.02 -15.09
CA PRO A 201 1.46 20.68 -14.79
C PRO A 201 2.68 19.75 -14.82
N PHE A 202 2.45 18.44 -14.73
CA PHE A 202 3.50 17.43 -14.76
C PHE A 202 3.69 16.79 -16.14
N LEU A 203 2.76 17.01 -17.09
CA LEU A 203 2.80 16.41 -18.42
C LEU A 203 3.97 16.98 -19.25
N THR A 204 4.76 16.08 -19.84
CA THR A 204 6.00 16.40 -20.57
C THR A 204 6.08 15.79 -21.97
N GLY A 205 5.19 14.86 -22.29
CA GLY A 205 5.14 14.21 -23.60
C GLY A 205 3.84 13.44 -23.78
N VAL A 206 3.35 13.40 -25.01
CA VAL A 206 2.20 12.59 -25.42
C VAL A 206 2.52 11.94 -26.75
N ARG A 207 2.45 10.61 -26.82
CA ARG A 207 2.70 9.85 -28.05
C ARG A 207 1.61 8.82 -28.25
N ALA A 208 1.17 8.63 -29.49
CA ALA A 208 0.06 7.76 -29.80
C ALA A 208 0.30 6.92 -31.06
N LEU A 209 -0.33 5.74 -31.12
CA LEU A 209 -0.28 4.87 -32.29
C LEU A 209 -1.70 4.39 -32.63
N ARG A 210 -2.13 4.61 -33.88
CA ARG A 210 -3.51 4.30 -34.33
C ARG A 210 -3.75 2.82 -34.63
N ARG A 211 -2.71 2.03 -34.85
CA ARG A 211 -2.79 0.58 -35.17
C ARG A 211 -1.72 -0.17 -34.39
N PRO A 212 -2.03 -1.35 -33.80
CA PRO A 212 -1.06 -2.08 -33.02
C PRO A 212 0.12 -2.53 -33.89
N PRO A 213 1.30 -2.77 -33.31
CA PRO A 213 2.43 -3.28 -34.06
C PRO A 213 2.13 -4.65 -34.67
N VAL A 214 2.44 -4.81 -35.95
CA VAL A 214 2.47 -6.12 -36.62
C VAL A 214 3.72 -6.86 -36.13
N PHE A 215 3.52 -8.05 -35.56
CA PHE A 215 4.59 -8.85 -34.97
C PHE A 215 5.45 -9.54 -36.04
N PRO A 216 6.77 -9.75 -35.83
CA PRO A 216 7.57 -9.47 -34.64
C PRO A 216 8.10 -8.04 -34.52
N LEU A 217 8.28 -7.57 -33.28
CA LEU A 217 8.88 -6.26 -32.95
C LEU A 217 10.30 -6.08 -33.51
N SER A 218 11.03 -7.17 -33.80
CA SER A 218 12.34 -7.13 -34.47
C SER A 218 12.27 -6.75 -35.95
N LEU A 219 11.10 -6.90 -36.60
CA LEU A 219 10.84 -6.48 -37.99
C LEU A 219 10.10 -5.13 -38.04
N PHE A 220 10.05 -4.39 -36.94
CA PHE A 220 9.30 -3.14 -36.87
C PHE A 220 9.99 -1.99 -37.61
N GLN A 221 9.72 -1.87 -38.91
CA GLN A 221 10.02 -0.66 -39.67
C GLN A 221 9.14 0.50 -39.17
N LYS A 222 9.67 1.22 -38.17
CA LYS A 222 9.31 2.57 -37.70
C LYS A 222 8.12 3.23 -38.43
N ARG A 223 6.90 2.86 -38.06
CA ARG A 223 5.79 3.81 -38.15
C ARG A 223 5.91 4.72 -36.93
N ALA A 224 6.42 5.91 -37.16
CA ALA A 224 6.62 6.91 -36.11
C ALA A 224 5.32 7.05 -35.29
N ALA A 225 5.47 7.02 -33.97
CA ALA A 225 4.40 7.42 -33.08
C ALA A 225 3.97 8.85 -33.43
N GLU A 226 2.67 9.10 -33.40
CA GLU A 226 2.10 10.44 -33.54
C GLU A 226 2.40 11.18 -32.23
N GLU A 227 3.45 12.01 -32.24
CA GLU A 227 3.74 12.93 -31.14
C GLU A 227 2.67 14.03 -31.16
N ILE A 228 1.92 14.14 -30.06
CA ILE A 228 0.80 15.08 -29.95
C ILE A 228 1.28 16.29 -29.15
N SER A 229 1.12 17.49 -29.73
CA SER A 229 1.43 18.73 -29.04
C SER A 229 0.54 18.87 -27.81
N HIS A 230 1.16 18.91 -26.63
CA HIS A 230 0.52 18.99 -25.32
C HIS A 230 0.68 20.35 -24.62
N GLN A 231 1.36 21.31 -25.28
CA GLN A 231 1.55 22.65 -24.73
C GLN A 231 0.22 23.39 -24.61
N GLY A 232 -0.12 23.81 -23.39
CA GLY A 232 -1.36 24.54 -23.12
C GLY A 232 -2.63 23.69 -23.06
N TRP A 233 -2.50 22.35 -22.97
CA TRP A 233 -3.65 21.47 -22.78
C TRP A 233 -4.48 21.81 -21.55
N THR A 234 -5.79 21.69 -21.69
CA THR A 234 -6.76 21.68 -20.60
C THR A 234 -7.18 20.24 -20.30
N VAL A 235 -8.12 20.08 -19.36
CA VAL A 235 -8.75 18.78 -19.08
C VAL A 235 -9.46 18.22 -20.33
N GLN A 236 -10.01 19.06 -21.20
CA GLN A 236 -10.78 18.61 -22.36
C GLN A 236 -9.91 17.92 -23.41
N GLU A 237 -8.71 18.43 -23.72
CA GLU A 237 -7.79 17.78 -24.66
C GLU A 237 -7.26 16.45 -24.10
N LEU A 238 -7.05 16.37 -22.78
CA LEU A 238 -6.68 15.14 -22.10
C LEU A 238 -7.81 14.09 -22.13
N GLU A 239 -9.05 14.50 -21.85
CA GLU A 239 -10.22 13.63 -21.98
C GLU A 239 -10.43 13.17 -23.42
N GLU A 240 -10.21 14.04 -24.42
CA GLU A 240 -10.34 13.66 -25.84
C GLU A 240 -9.29 12.62 -26.25
N VAL A 241 -8.01 12.76 -25.84
CA VAL A 241 -6.98 11.77 -26.19
C VAL A 241 -7.23 10.43 -25.49
N LEU A 242 -7.70 10.45 -24.24
CA LEU A 242 -8.09 9.26 -23.49
C LEU A 242 -9.31 8.57 -24.14
N ASP A 243 -10.36 9.32 -24.51
CA ASP A 243 -11.50 8.78 -25.24
C ASP A 243 -11.09 8.17 -26.59
N ARG A 244 -10.14 8.78 -27.31
CA ARG A 244 -9.59 8.17 -28.54
C ARG A 244 -8.99 6.78 -28.27
N PHE A 245 -8.42 6.51 -27.10
CA PHE A 245 -8.01 5.15 -26.71
C PHE A 245 -9.19 4.27 -26.28
N TYR A 246 -10.11 4.76 -25.45
CA TYR A 246 -11.27 4.01 -24.96
C TYR A 246 -12.21 3.59 -26.10
N SER A 247 -12.50 4.49 -27.04
CA SER A 247 -13.25 4.25 -28.28
C SER A 247 -12.52 3.35 -29.30
N GLY A 248 -11.26 2.97 -29.04
CA GLY A 248 -10.46 2.11 -29.91
C GLY A 248 -9.91 2.80 -31.18
N ARG A 249 -9.98 4.13 -31.26
CA ARG A 249 -9.34 4.94 -32.32
C ARG A 249 -7.81 4.97 -32.18
N LEU A 250 -7.29 4.68 -30.99
CA LEU A 250 -5.87 4.42 -30.71
C LEU A 250 -5.67 2.96 -30.27
N ALA A 251 -4.54 2.40 -30.70
CA ALA A 251 -4.02 1.12 -30.27
C ALA A 251 -2.94 1.26 -29.17
N TRP A 252 -2.32 2.43 -29.09
CA TRP A 252 -1.34 2.79 -28.06
C TRP A 252 -1.51 4.27 -27.72
N LEU A 253 -1.48 4.60 -26.44
CA LEU A 253 -1.34 5.97 -25.93
C LEU A 253 -0.32 5.97 -24.78
N GLU A 254 0.71 6.78 -24.93
CA GLU A 254 1.79 7.00 -23.97
C GLU A 254 1.69 8.44 -23.44
N LEU A 255 1.59 8.60 -22.11
CA LEU A 255 1.66 9.90 -21.42
C LEU A 255 2.90 9.95 -20.53
N ASP A 256 3.80 10.89 -20.80
CA ASP A 256 5.06 11.07 -20.07
C ASP A 256 4.97 12.23 -19.08
N PHE A 257 5.39 11.99 -17.84
CA PHE A 257 5.31 12.96 -16.74
C PHE A 257 6.67 13.21 -16.07
N SER A 258 6.85 14.43 -15.54
CA SER A 258 7.96 14.82 -14.67
C SER A 258 7.43 15.18 -13.28
N LEU A 259 7.52 14.23 -12.35
CA LEU A 259 6.98 14.31 -10.99
C LEU A 259 8.04 14.76 -9.99
N GLN A 260 7.61 15.20 -8.80
CA GLN A 260 8.52 15.45 -7.69
C GLN A 260 8.85 14.11 -7.02
N GLY A 261 10.11 13.68 -7.11
CA GLY A 261 10.62 12.51 -6.38
C GLY A 261 11.03 12.86 -4.94
N GLU A 262 11.82 11.99 -4.31
CA GLU A 262 12.25 12.18 -2.92
C GLU A 262 12.86 13.58 -2.64
N GLY A 263 12.39 14.19 -1.57
CA GLY A 263 12.79 15.53 -1.13
C GLY A 263 14.01 15.52 -0.23
N THR A 264 15.14 16.04 -0.69
CA THR A 264 16.33 16.25 0.15
C THR A 264 16.23 17.56 0.92
N PHE A 265 16.18 17.52 2.26
CA PHE A 265 16.16 18.73 3.09
C PHE A 265 17.54 19.40 3.18
N ILE A 266 17.70 20.53 2.49
CA ILE A 266 18.95 21.31 2.47
C ILE A 266 18.97 22.29 3.64
N ARG A 267 19.60 21.89 4.75
CA ARG A 267 19.71 22.67 6.00
C ARG A 267 20.13 24.14 5.78
N ARG A 268 21.12 24.39 4.92
CA ARG A 268 21.62 25.74 4.60
C ARG A 268 20.59 26.66 3.90
N LEU A 269 19.60 26.09 3.22
CA LEU A 269 18.53 26.83 2.54
C LEU A 269 17.22 26.83 3.35
N ARG A 270 17.12 26.03 4.42
CA ARG A 270 15.88 25.71 5.14
C ARG A 270 14.73 25.29 4.20
N LYS A 271 15.06 24.59 3.12
CA LYS A 271 14.12 24.14 2.08
C LYS A 271 14.39 22.68 1.71
N THR A 272 13.32 21.94 1.45
CA THR A 272 13.38 20.66 0.76
C THR A 272 13.56 20.90 -0.73
N VAL A 273 14.51 20.21 -1.34
CA VAL A 273 14.70 20.21 -2.80
C VAL A 273 14.33 18.81 -3.29
N TYR A 274 13.28 18.77 -4.10
CA TYR A 274 12.81 17.56 -4.77
C TYR A 274 13.58 17.39 -6.09
N GLN A 275 13.99 16.16 -6.41
CA GLN A 275 14.55 15.85 -7.73
C GLN A 275 13.40 15.51 -8.68
N PRO A 276 13.40 16.00 -9.93
CA PRO A 276 12.40 15.60 -10.91
C PRO A 276 12.63 14.14 -11.30
N VAL A 277 11.58 13.33 -11.21
CA VAL A 277 11.55 11.91 -11.58
C VAL A 277 10.59 11.74 -12.75
N ARG A 278 10.92 10.83 -13.66
CA ARG A 278 10.06 10.52 -14.82
C ARG A 278 9.07 9.43 -14.46
N ALA A 279 7.83 9.59 -14.86
CA ALA A 279 6.84 8.52 -14.89
C ALA A 279 6.20 8.43 -16.27
N THR A 280 5.73 7.25 -16.66
CA THR A 280 5.01 7.05 -17.93
C THR A 280 3.77 6.20 -17.71
N LEU A 281 2.61 6.64 -18.21
CA LEU A 281 1.40 5.83 -18.32
C LEU A 281 1.31 5.28 -19.75
N GLU A 282 1.21 3.96 -19.89
CA GLU A 282 1.05 3.26 -21.16
C GLU A 282 -0.32 2.58 -21.24
N LEU A 283 -1.14 2.99 -22.19
CA LEU A 283 -2.42 2.36 -22.52
C LEU A 283 -2.28 1.59 -23.83
N ILE A 284 -2.36 0.27 -23.76
CA ILE A 284 -1.98 -0.63 -24.87
C ILE A 284 -3.15 -1.53 -25.25
N ARG A 285 -3.42 -1.67 -26.55
CA ARG A 285 -4.52 -2.45 -27.11
C ARG A 285 -4.00 -3.41 -28.18
N GLU A 286 -4.25 -4.70 -27.98
CA GLU A 286 -3.96 -5.75 -28.94
C GLU A 286 -5.25 -6.46 -29.37
N LYS A 287 -5.72 -6.18 -30.59
CA LYS A 287 -6.99 -6.70 -31.13
C LYS A 287 -8.17 -6.31 -30.21
N LYS A 288 -8.71 -7.28 -29.46
CA LYS A 288 -9.79 -7.10 -28.47
C LYS A 288 -9.29 -7.06 -27.02
N ARG A 289 -7.99 -7.22 -26.78
CA ARG A 289 -7.38 -7.22 -25.45
C ARG A 289 -6.77 -5.85 -25.13
N CYS A 290 -6.78 -5.48 -23.86
CA CYS A 290 -6.18 -4.24 -23.37
C CYS A 290 -5.26 -4.51 -22.18
N MET A 291 -4.24 -3.69 -22.01
CA MET A 291 -3.34 -3.67 -20.86
C MET A 291 -3.03 -2.21 -20.51
N CYS A 292 -2.86 -1.92 -19.23
CA CYS A 292 -2.57 -0.59 -18.71
C CYS A 292 -1.36 -0.70 -17.77
N LEU A 293 -0.31 0.06 -18.04
CA LEU A 293 0.95 0.05 -17.29
C LEU A 293 1.29 1.44 -16.79
N PHE A 294 1.89 1.54 -15.61
CA PHE A 294 2.51 2.76 -15.13
C PHE A 294 3.96 2.47 -14.71
N LEU A 295 4.91 3.20 -15.29
CA LEU A 295 6.35 3.04 -15.05
C LEU A 295 6.84 4.21 -14.21
N ASP A 296 7.44 3.93 -13.05
CA ASP A 296 7.99 4.94 -12.14
C ASP A 296 9.51 4.78 -11.98
N ASP A 297 10.28 5.80 -12.38
CA ASP A 297 11.74 5.83 -12.24
C ASP A 297 12.21 6.09 -10.80
N GLN A 298 11.35 6.51 -9.86
CA GLN A 298 11.77 6.75 -8.47
C GLN A 298 12.19 5.44 -7.83
N ASP A 299 11.29 4.46 -7.90
CA ASP A 299 11.43 3.17 -7.22
C ASP A 299 11.86 2.06 -8.18
N SER A 300 12.00 2.36 -9.48
CA SER A 300 12.23 1.41 -10.57
C SER A 300 11.13 0.35 -10.67
N CYS A 301 9.88 0.80 -10.55
CA CYS A 301 8.69 -0.05 -10.48
C CYS A 301 7.89 -0.02 -11.78
N LEU A 302 7.46 -1.21 -12.22
CA LEU A 302 6.42 -1.37 -13.23
C LEU A 302 5.10 -1.78 -12.53
N TYR A 303 4.13 -0.88 -12.52
CA TYR A 303 2.78 -1.17 -12.08
C TYR A 303 1.92 -1.62 -13.27
N ARG A 304 1.15 -2.69 -13.11
CA ARG A 304 0.17 -3.19 -14.09
C ARG A 304 -1.23 -3.11 -13.51
N LEU A 305 -2.20 -2.65 -14.29
CA LEU A 305 -3.59 -2.66 -13.84
C LEU A 305 -4.12 -4.10 -13.86
N ILE A 306 -4.70 -4.53 -12.76
CA ILE A 306 -5.22 -5.89 -12.58
C ILE A 306 -6.58 -6.00 -13.27
N ALA A 307 -6.65 -6.92 -14.23
CA ALA A 307 -7.85 -7.28 -14.98
C ALA A 307 -8.68 -8.36 -14.30
N ASP A 308 -8.02 -9.31 -13.62
CA ASP A 308 -8.67 -10.33 -12.78
C ASP A 308 -8.00 -10.37 -11.40
N ARG A 309 -8.80 -10.20 -10.34
CA ARG A 309 -8.30 -10.05 -8.97
C ARG A 309 -8.23 -11.38 -8.22
N THR A 310 -8.98 -12.40 -8.64
CA THR A 310 -8.94 -13.73 -8.01
C THR A 310 -7.56 -14.37 -8.13
N PRO A 311 -6.98 -14.63 -9.32
CA PRO A 311 -5.65 -15.22 -9.43
C PRO A 311 -4.58 -14.36 -8.74
N TYR A 312 -4.63 -13.04 -8.88
CA TYR A 312 -3.67 -12.13 -8.24
C TYR A 312 -3.67 -12.19 -6.69
N MET A 313 -4.79 -12.52 -6.07
CA MET A 313 -4.94 -12.53 -4.60
C MET A 313 -4.88 -13.94 -3.99
N GLU A 314 -5.15 -14.99 -4.77
CA GLU A 314 -5.37 -16.35 -4.27
C GLU A 314 -4.32 -17.37 -4.77
N GLU A 315 -3.60 -17.10 -5.87
CA GLU A 315 -2.59 -18.00 -6.44
C GLU A 315 -1.16 -17.62 -6.03
N GLU A 316 -0.28 -18.62 -5.87
CA GLU A 316 1.16 -18.38 -5.68
C GLU A 316 1.81 -17.90 -6.98
N SER A 317 2.89 -17.11 -6.87
CA SER A 317 3.45 -16.38 -8.02
C SER A 317 4.10 -17.26 -9.10
N ASP A 318 4.39 -18.53 -8.79
CA ASP A 318 4.84 -19.55 -9.74
C ASP A 318 3.69 -20.34 -10.38
N GLN A 319 2.46 -20.20 -9.87
CA GLN A 319 1.24 -20.84 -10.36
C GLN A 319 0.43 -19.92 -11.29
N LEU A 320 0.62 -18.60 -11.20
CA LEU A 320 -0.06 -17.58 -12.01
C LEU A 320 0.01 -17.89 -13.51
N GLU A 321 -1.15 -18.04 -14.15
CA GLU A 321 -1.21 -18.31 -15.59
C GLU A 321 -0.56 -17.18 -16.40
N GLN A 322 0.34 -17.53 -17.31
CA GLN A 322 0.97 -16.58 -18.23
C GLN A 322 0.28 -16.56 -19.60
N THR A 323 0.29 -15.40 -20.25
CA THR A 323 -0.20 -15.20 -21.61
C THR A 323 0.79 -14.40 -22.44
N VAL A 324 0.69 -14.53 -23.76
CA VAL A 324 1.49 -13.70 -24.68
C VAL A 324 0.67 -12.48 -25.07
N PHE A 325 1.17 -11.27 -24.82
CA PHE A 325 0.56 -9.99 -25.20
C PHE A 325 1.59 -9.13 -25.93
N LEU A 326 1.31 -8.74 -27.18
CA LEU A 326 2.28 -8.13 -28.11
C LEU A 326 3.63 -8.89 -28.15
N GLY A 327 3.56 -10.22 -28.07
CA GLY A 327 4.73 -11.12 -28.09
C GLY A 327 5.61 -11.12 -26.85
N GLN A 328 5.24 -10.38 -25.80
CA GLN A 328 5.84 -10.50 -24.47
C GLN A 328 5.04 -11.50 -23.64
N THR A 329 5.74 -12.31 -22.84
CA THR A 329 5.10 -13.12 -21.80
C THR A 329 4.75 -12.20 -20.63
N VAL A 330 3.47 -12.18 -20.25
CA VAL A 330 2.93 -11.39 -19.14
C VAL A 330 1.92 -12.23 -18.38
N ASP A 331 1.70 -11.92 -17.11
CA ASP A 331 0.71 -12.65 -16.33
C ASP A 331 -0.71 -12.33 -16.82
N ARG A 332 -1.52 -13.38 -17.01
CA ARG A 332 -2.85 -13.31 -17.61
C ARG A 332 -3.79 -12.38 -16.85
N TYR A 333 -3.63 -12.31 -15.52
CA TYR A 333 -4.44 -11.46 -14.64
C TYR A 333 -4.28 -9.95 -14.93
N THR A 334 -3.28 -9.53 -15.71
CA THR A 334 -3.06 -8.12 -16.11
C THR A 334 -3.64 -7.76 -17.48
N VAL A 335 -4.17 -8.74 -18.21
CA VAL A 335 -4.64 -8.55 -19.58
C VAL A 335 -6.17 -8.62 -19.62
N PHE A 336 -6.80 -7.47 -19.81
CA PHE A 336 -8.24 -7.38 -20.04
C PHE A 336 -8.59 -8.07 -21.37
N GLN A 337 -9.52 -9.03 -21.32
CA GLN A 337 -9.96 -9.77 -22.53
C GLN A 337 -11.04 -9.02 -23.32
N GLU A 338 -11.53 -7.91 -22.79
CA GLU A 338 -12.56 -7.05 -23.37
C GLU A 338 -11.95 -5.82 -24.08
N PRO A 339 -12.59 -5.33 -25.17
CA PRO A 339 -12.07 -4.17 -25.89
C PRO A 339 -12.30 -2.84 -25.14
N GLN A 340 -13.28 -2.77 -24.25
CA GLN A 340 -13.63 -1.52 -23.53
C GLN A 340 -13.87 -1.82 -22.05
N PRO A 341 -12.84 -2.29 -21.31
CA PRO A 341 -12.99 -2.67 -19.92
C PRO A 341 -13.26 -1.42 -19.08
N ALA A 342 -14.41 -1.37 -18.41
CA ALA A 342 -14.83 -0.21 -17.60
C ALA A 342 -13.84 0.14 -16.46
N ALA A 343 -12.99 -0.80 -16.06
CA ALA A 343 -11.91 -0.57 -15.10
C ALA A 343 -10.85 0.42 -15.62
N ILE A 344 -10.44 0.36 -16.91
CA ILE A 344 -9.35 1.22 -17.41
C ILE A 344 -9.73 2.70 -17.28
N PRO A 345 -10.87 3.21 -17.81
CA PRO A 345 -11.24 4.62 -17.65
C PRO A 345 -11.32 5.06 -16.19
N ARG A 346 -11.91 4.24 -15.31
CA ARG A 346 -12.07 4.56 -13.88
C ARG A 346 -10.71 4.71 -13.18
N GLU A 347 -9.82 3.76 -13.40
CA GLU A 347 -8.54 3.68 -12.67
C GLU A 347 -7.48 4.61 -13.26
N VAL A 348 -7.49 4.84 -14.58
CA VAL A 348 -6.66 5.87 -15.22
C VAL A 348 -7.06 7.27 -14.76
N SER A 349 -8.36 7.59 -14.74
CA SER A 349 -8.79 8.92 -14.28
C SER A 349 -8.45 9.17 -12.81
N PHE A 350 -8.61 8.15 -11.94
CA PHE A 350 -8.22 8.25 -10.54
C PHE A 350 -6.70 8.41 -10.35
N LEU A 351 -5.88 7.71 -11.14
CA LEU A 351 -4.43 7.82 -11.08
C LEU A 351 -3.96 9.21 -11.54
N LEU A 352 -4.50 9.72 -12.65
CA LEU A 352 -4.14 11.02 -13.19
C LEU A 352 -4.55 12.17 -12.25
N SER A 353 -5.73 12.09 -11.62
CA SER A 353 -6.13 13.14 -10.67
C SER A 353 -5.39 13.12 -9.33
N ARG A 354 -4.59 12.08 -9.07
CA ARG A 354 -3.76 11.93 -7.86
C ARG A 354 -2.30 11.68 -8.17
N LEU A 355 -1.82 12.18 -9.32
CA LEU A 355 -0.47 11.95 -9.79
C LEU A 355 0.60 12.66 -8.92
N ASP A 356 0.19 13.73 -8.23
CA ASP A 356 0.96 14.42 -7.19
C ASP A 356 1.22 13.55 -5.94
N CYS A 357 0.31 12.61 -5.65
CA CYS A 357 0.36 11.66 -4.54
C CYS A 357 0.28 10.20 -5.03
N ARG A 358 0.91 9.91 -6.19
CA ARG A 358 0.79 8.65 -6.94
C ARG A 358 1.01 7.39 -6.11
N ASP A 359 1.89 7.43 -5.11
CA ASP A 359 2.19 6.31 -4.21
C ASP A 359 0.90 5.83 -3.52
N SER A 360 -0.02 6.74 -3.19
CA SER A 360 -1.35 6.41 -2.65
C SER A 360 -2.33 5.90 -3.71
N ALA A 361 -2.20 6.35 -4.95
CA ALA A 361 -3.05 5.94 -6.08
C ALA A 361 -2.64 4.58 -6.70
N LEU A 362 -1.39 4.17 -6.50
CA LEU A 362 -0.82 2.90 -6.97
C LEU A 362 -0.65 1.88 -5.83
N SER A 363 -0.70 2.31 -4.56
CA SER A 363 -0.53 1.46 -3.37
C SER A 363 -1.41 0.20 -3.44
N PRO A 364 -0.82 -1.01 -3.55
CA PRO A 364 -1.57 -2.25 -3.54
C PRO A 364 -2.41 -2.42 -2.25
N THR A 365 -1.94 -1.84 -1.14
CA THR A 365 -2.63 -1.88 0.17
C THR A 365 -3.81 -0.91 0.25
N LEU A 366 -3.64 0.36 -0.16
CA LEU A 366 -4.74 1.35 -0.10
C LEU A 366 -5.77 1.15 -1.22
N ARG A 367 -5.34 0.60 -2.35
CA ARG A 367 -6.16 0.35 -3.55
C ARG A 367 -6.50 -1.13 -3.72
N MET A 368 -6.38 -1.94 -2.66
CA MET A 368 -6.92 -3.30 -2.63
C MET A 368 -6.45 -4.24 -3.77
N GLY A 369 -5.20 -4.12 -4.22
CA GLY A 369 -4.73 -4.89 -5.38
C GLY A 369 -5.52 -4.54 -6.65
N VAL A 370 -5.66 -3.26 -6.95
CA VAL A 370 -6.06 -2.76 -8.28
C VAL A 370 -4.86 -2.65 -9.22
N TRP A 371 -3.68 -2.37 -8.68
CA TRP A 371 -2.42 -2.37 -9.42
C TRP A 371 -1.48 -3.44 -8.81
N SER A 372 -0.85 -4.26 -9.65
CA SER A 372 0.27 -5.12 -9.25
C SER A 372 1.59 -4.41 -9.55
N GLY A 373 2.44 -4.26 -8.54
CA GLY A 373 3.77 -3.67 -8.70
C GLY A 373 4.84 -4.76 -8.85
N GLU A 374 5.49 -4.82 -10.00
CA GLU A 374 6.78 -5.49 -10.14
C GLU A 374 7.90 -4.47 -9.92
N GLY A 375 8.49 -4.52 -8.73
CA GLY A 375 9.60 -3.67 -8.35
C GLY A 375 10.26 -4.16 -7.07
N THR A 376 11.58 -4.07 -7.02
CA THR A 376 12.40 -4.48 -5.89
C THR A 376 12.69 -3.28 -5.01
N ILE A 377 12.24 -3.34 -3.74
CA ILE A 377 12.34 -2.26 -2.72
C ILE A 377 13.77 -1.67 -2.58
N THR A 378 14.78 -2.40 -3.04
CA THR A 378 16.20 -2.06 -2.94
C THR A 378 16.73 -1.06 -3.96
N ASN A 379 15.97 -0.70 -5.02
CA ASN A 379 16.33 0.31 -6.05
C ASN A 379 17.82 0.27 -6.47
N THR A 380 18.34 -0.93 -6.69
CA THR A 380 19.76 -1.17 -6.97
C THR A 380 20.13 -0.70 -8.37
N ALA A 381 21.42 -0.79 -8.73
CA ALA A 381 21.85 -0.58 -10.11
C ALA A 381 21.22 -1.63 -11.06
N ALA A 382 21.07 -2.88 -10.61
CA ALA A 382 20.44 -3.95 -11.38
C ALA A 382 18.93 -3.73 -11.55
N ASP A 383 18.24 -3.27 -10.50
CA ASP A 383 16.80 -2.97 -10.55
C ASP A 383 16.53 -1.83 -11.55
N ARG A 384 17.34 -0.75 -11.51
CA ARG A 384 17.28 0.35 -12.48
C ARG A 384 17.58 -0.07 -13.91
N GLN A 385 18.56 -0.94 -14.11
CA GLN A 385 18.85 -1.48 -15.45
C GLN A 385 17.67 -2.32 -15.97
N ARG A 386 17.12 -3.22 -15.14
CA ARG A 386 15.98 -4.05 -15.51
C ARG A 386 14.74 -3.22 -15.82
N HIS A 387 14.48 -2.18 -15.04
CA HIS A 387 13.41 -1.21 -15.30
C HIS A 387 13.62 -0.46 -16.61
N GLN A 388 14.86 -0.07 -16.96
CA GLN A 388 15.18 0.50 -18.27
C GLN A 388 14.94 -0.49 -19.42
N GLU A 389 15.36 -1.75 -19.28
CA GLU A 389 15.12 -2.82 -20.27
C GLU A 389 13.62 -3.05 -20.50
N VAL A 390 12.83 -3.16 -19.41
CA VAL A 390 11.37 -3.26 -19.44
C VAL A 390 10.73 -2.03 -20.08
N ARG A 391 11.22 -0.83 -19.77
CA ARG A 391 10.76 0.44 -20.34
C ARG A 391 11.10 0.56 -21.83
N GLU A 392 12.17 -0.05 -22.30
CA GLU A 392 12.49 -0.14 -23.73
C GLU A 392 11.60 -1.11 -24.52
N ILE A 393 10.98 -2.09 -23.84
CA ILE A 393 10.00 -3.02 -24.42
C ILE A 393 8.63 -2.34 -24.57
N TRP A 394 8.21 -1.56 -23.57
CA TRP A 394 6.86 -1.02 -23.44
C TRP A 394 6.68 0.47 -23.79
N ARG A 395 7.69 1.16 -24.35
CA ARG A 395 7.52 2.52 -24.87
C ARG A 395 7.41 2.57 -26.38
N LEU A 396 6.72 3.58 -26.89
CA LEU A 396 6.82 3.93 -28.30
C LEU A 396 8.24 4.45 -28.62
N LYS A 397 8.79 4.08 -29.78
CA LYS A 397 10.14 4.45 -30.26
C LYS A 397 10.10 5.21 -31.58
#